data_AF-A0A351IYB7-F1
#
_entry.id   AF-A0A351IYB7-F1
#
_cell.length_a   1.000
_cell.length_b   1.000
_cell.length_c   1.000
_cell.angle_alpha   90.00
_cell.angle_beta   90.00
_cell.angle_gamma   90.00
#
_symmetry.space_group_name_H-M   'P 1'
#
loop_
_entity.id
_entity.type
_entity.pdbx_description
1 polymer ?
#
loop_
_entity_poly.entity_id
_entity_poly.type
_entity_poly.pdbx_seq_one_letter_code
_entity_poly.pdbx_strand_id
1 'polypeptide(L)' 'MNAEQYLASLKPYPPQEAFFIATCRRIAYGGARGGGKSFAMRNKMILLAMAHPGIQILLLRRTFPELRENHILP' A
#
# COMPACT_ATOMS: atom_id res chain seq x y z
N MET A 1 -1.26 6.04 -17.30
CA MET A 1 -1.78 4.82 -16.67
C MET A 1 -2.80 5.22 -15.62
N ASN A 2 -4.03 4.68 -15.67
CA ASN A 2 -5.05 4.93 -14.65
C ASN A 2 -4.89 3.97 -13.45
N ALA A 3 -5.67 4.16 -12.38
CA ALA A 3 -5.56 3.37 -11.16
C ALA A 3 -5.84 1.86 -11.37
N GLU A 4 -6.78 1.53 -12.25
CA GLU A 4 -7.13 0.13 -12.59
C GLU A 4 -5.99 -0.56 -13.33
N GLN A 5 -5.42 0.10 -14.34
CA GLN A 5 -4.25 -0.40 -15.08
C GLN A 5 -3.04 -0.56 -14.16
N TYR A 6 -2.86 0.36 -13.21
CA TYR A 6 -1.80 0.24 -12.21
C TYR A 6 -2.03 -0.97 -11.30
N LEU A 7 -3.24 -1.13 -10.75
CA LEU A 7 -3.59 -2.28 -9.91
C LEU A 7 -3.37 -3.61 -10.64
N ALA A 8 -3.81 -3.72 -11.90
CA ALA A 8 -3.62 -4.91 -12.72
C ALA A 8 -2.13 -5.24 -12.93
N SER A 9 -1.26 -4.22 -13.06
CA SER A 9 0.18 -4.42 -13.22
C SER A 9 0.86 -5.07 -12.01
N LEU A 10 0.28 -4.94 -10.81
CA LEU A 10 0.87 -5.43 -9.55
C LEU A 10 0.76 -6.95 -9.36
N LYS A 11 -0.14 -7.62 -10.09
CA LYS A 11 -0.47 -9.05 -9.93
C LYS A 11 -0.69 -9.44 -8.45
N PRO A 12 -1.60 -8.75 -7.73
CA PRO A 12 -1.83 -9.03 -6.32
C PRO A 12 -2.42 -10.42 -6.10
N TYR A 13 -2.13 -11.02 -4.94
CA TYR A 13 -2.86 -12.19 -4.49
C TYR A 13 -4.14 -11.77 -3.73
N PRO A 14 -5.14 -12.64 -3.53
CA PRO A 14 -6.51 -12.21 -3.22
C PRO A 14 -6.67 -11.30 -1.98
N PRO A 15 -6.00 -11.54 -0.84
CA PRO A 15 -5.97 -10.60 0.29
C PRO A 15 -5.44 -9.19 -0.04
N GLN A 16 -4.42 -9.07 -0.89
CA GLN A 16 -3.91 -7.75 -1.32
C GLN A 16 -4.93 -7.02 -2.18
N GLU A 17 -5.57 -7.73 -3.10
CA GLU A 17 -6.63 -7.17 -3.94
C GLU A 17 -7.79 -6.65 -3.09
N ALA A 18 -8.27 -7.45 -2.13
CA ALA A 18 -9.30 -7.03 -1.18
C ALA A 18 -8.87 -5.77 -0.40
N PHE A 19 -7.61 -5.70 0.03
CA PHE A 19 -7.06 -4.52 0.69
C PHE A 19 -7.03 -3.28 -0.23
N PHE A 20 -6.69 -3.46 -1.50
CA PHE A 20 -6.58 -2.39 -2.49
C PHE A 20 -7.94 -1.80 -2.86
N ILE A 21 -8.97 -2.62 -3.02
CA ILE A 21 -10.32 -2.15 -3.40
C ILE A 21 -11.17 -1.71 -2.20
N ALA A 22 -10.77 -2.06 -0.97
CA ALA A 22 -11.52 -1.67 0.21
C ALA A 22 -11.64 -0.13 0.36
N THR A 23 -12.87 0.32 0.59
CA THR A 23 -13.27 1.75 0.71
C THR A 23 -13.55 2.17 2.15
N CYS A 24 -13.51 1.24 3.10
CA CYS A 24 -13.72 1.54 4.51
C CYS A 24 -12.70 2.58 5.02
N ARG A 25 -13.15 3.50 5.89
CA ARG A 25 -12.29 4.54 6.46
C ARG A 25 -11.08 3.99 7.23
N ARG A 26 -11.23 2.80 7.84
CA ARG A 26 -10.20 2.11 8.60
C ARG A 26 -10.13 0.68 8.10
N ILE A 27 -8.96 0.28 7.61
CA ILE A 27 -8.74 -1.06 7.07
C ILE A 27 -7.43 -1.57 7.68
N ALA A 28 -7.45 -2.80 8.19
CA ALA A 28 -6.26 -3.46 8.70
C ALA A 28 -5.80 -4.52 7.69
N TYR A 29 -4.48 -4.59 7.45
CA TYR A 29 -3.86 -5.60 6.61
C TYR A 29 -2.81 -6.39 7.41
N GLY A 30 -3.20 -7.58 7.86
CA GLY A 30 -2.39 -8.47 8.69
C GLY A 30 -1.76 -9.63 7.93
N GLY A 31 -1.20 -10.60 8.66
CA GLY A 31 -0.68 -11.86 8.12
C GLY A 31 0.75 -12.19 8.53
N ALA A 32 1.27 -13.32 8.05
CA ALA A 32 2.58 -13.86 8.40
C ALA A 32 3.76 -12.94 8.00
N ARG A 33 4.93 -13.17 8.60
CA ARG A 33 6.20 -12.55 8.18
C ARG A 33 6.46 -12.91 6.71
N GLY A 34 6.93 -11.94 5.92
CA GLY A 34 7.16 -12.14 4.48
C GLY A 34 5.90 -12.04 3.59
N GLY A 35 4.70 -11.89 4.15
CA GLY A 35 3.44 -11.79 3.38
C GLY A 35 3.21 -10.46 2.63
N GLY A 36 4.27 -9.78 2.17
CA GLY A 36 4.14 -8.61 1.29
C GLY A 36 3.46 -7.37 1.89
N LYS A 37 3.40 -7.22 3.22
CA LYS A 37 2.72 -6.08 3.88
C LYS A 37 3.29 -4.72 3.48
N SER A 38 4.62 -4.58 3.41
CA SER A 38 5.26 -3.32 2.98
C SER A 38 4.92 -3.01 1.52
N PHE A 39 4.93 -4.02 0.64
CA PHE A 39 4.49 -3.88 -0.75
C PHE A 39 3.02 -3.44 -0.84
N ALA A 40 2.12 -4.11 -0.11
CA ALA A 40 0.71 -3.75 -0.10
C ALA A 40 0.49 -2.29 0.36
N MET A 41 1.11 -1.88 1.47
CA MET A 41 0.97 -0.50 1.95
C MET A 41 1.45 0.53 0.91
N ARG A 42 2.62 0.33 0.28
CA ARG A 42 3.15 1.25 -0.74
C ARG A 42 2.18 1.41 -1.91
N ASN A 43 1.69 0.30 -2.44
CA ASN A 43 0.78 0.32 -3.59
C ASN A 43 -0.60 0.91 -3.23
N LYS A 44 -1.13 0.64 -2.04
CA LYS A 44 -2.38 1.28 -1.57
C LYS A 44 -2.24 2.80 -1.51
N MET A 45 -1.12 3.31 -1.02
CA MET A 45 -0.86 4.75 -0.97
C MET A 45 -0.80 5.37 -2.37
N ILE A 46 -0.18 4.69 -3.33
CA ILE A 46 -0.15 5.14 -4.73
C ILE A 46 -1.56 5.16 -5.33
N LEU A 47 -2.35 4.10 -5.13
CA LEU A 47 -3.75 4.05 -5.57
C LEU A 47 -4.59 5.19 -4.98
N LEU A 48 -4.41 5.49 -3.68
CA LEU A 48 -5.09 6.61 -3.02
C LEU A 48 -4.67 7.95 -3.60
N ALA A 49 -3.37 8.15 -3.89
CA ALA A 49 -2.88 9.38 -4.51
C ALA A 49 -3.42 9.57 -5.94
N MET A 50 -3.59 8.47 -6.70
CA MET A 50 -4.22 8.52 -8.03
C MET A 50 -5.72 8.82 -7.95
N ALA A 51 -6.41 8.30 -6.94
CA ALA A 51 -7.85 8.49 -6.77
C ALA A 51 -8.21 9.85 -6.15
N HIS A 52 -7.33 10.45 -5.36
CA HIS A 52 -7.58 11.67 -4.61
C HIS A 52 -6.48 12.72 -4.85
N PRO A 53 -6.59 13.54 -5.91
CA PRO A 53 -5.63 14.60 -6.19
C PRO A 53 -5.45 15.54 -4.99
N GLY A 54 -4.20 15.79 -4.60
CA GLY A 54 -3.87 16.67 -3.48
C GLY A 54 -3.92 16.03 -2.08
N ILE A 55 -4.19 14.72 -1.99
CA ILE A 55 -4.16 14.02 -0.69
C ILE A 55 -2.76 14.06 -0.06
N GLN A 56 -2.71 14.32 1.25
CA GLN A 56 -1.49 14.19 2.06
C GLN A 56 -1.48 12.81 2.72
N ILE A 57 -0.41 12.04 2.50
CA ILE A 57 -0.28 10.66 3.00
C ILE A 57 0.90 10.59 3.96
N LEU A 58 0.67 9.97 5.12
CA LEU A 58 1.68 9.74 6.14
C LEU A 58 1.93 8.23 6.32
N LEU A 59 3.18 7.80 6.15
CA LEU A 59 3.62 6.44 6.42
C LEU A 59 4.44 6.38 7.70
N LEU A 60 3.99 5.60 8.67
CA LEU A 60 4.64 5.47 9.98
C LEU A 60 5.23 4.07 10.18
N ARG A 61 6.35 4.03 10.91
CA ARG A 61 6.97 2.83 11.48
C ARG A 61 7.42 3.14 12.91
N ARG A 62 7.85 2.12 13.66
CA ARG A 62 8.29 2.30 15.05
C ARG A 62 9.52 3.19 15.14
N THR A 63 10.45 3.04 14.20
CA THR A 63 11.69 3.85 14.14
C THR A 63 11.92 4.38 12.72
N PHE A 64 12.66 5.48 12.61
CA PHE A 64 13.06 6.03 11.31
C PHE A 64 13.97 5.07 10.51
N PRO A 65 14.96 4.37 11.10
CA PRO A 65 15.72 3.34 10.40
C PRO A 65 14.82 2.25 9.78
N GLU A 66 13.84 1.73 10.52
CA GLU A 66 12.89 0.75 9.99
C GLU A 66 12.07 1.31 8.82
N LEU A 67 11.62 2.56 8.91
CA LEU A 67 10.91 3.22 7.81
C LEU A 67 11.81 3.29 6.57
N ARG A 68 13.05 3.73 6.77
CA ARG A 68 14.02 3.95 5.70
C ARG A 68 14.37 2.64 4.99
N GLU A 69 14.71 1.60 5.73
CA GLU A 69 15.07 0.28 5.19
C GLU A 69 13.90 -0.39 4.44
N ASN A 70 12.68 -0.29 4.97
CA ASN A 70 11.55 -1.03 4.39
C ASN A 70 10.83 -0.31 3.25
N HIS A 71 10.97 1.02 3.16
CA HIS A 71 10.13 1.83 2.28
C HIS A 71 10.85 2.92 1.48
N ILE A 72 12.08 3.31 1.86
CA ILE A 72 12.84 4.36 1.17
C ILE A 72 13.99 3.77 0.35
N LEU A 73 14.73 2.81 0.92
CA LEU A 73 15.85 2.17 0.25
C LEU A 73 15.38 0.98 -0.60
N PRO A 74 16.01 0.74 -1.77
CA PRO A 74 15.76 -0.44 -2.60
C PRO A 74 16.25 -1.73 -1.94
#